data_AF-A0A8H4WRH2-F1
#
_entry.id   AF-A0A8H4WRH2-F1
#
_cell.length_a   1.000
_cell.length_b   1.000
_cell.length_c   1.000
_cell.angle_alpha   90.00
_cell.angle_beta   90.00
_cell.angle_gamma   90.00
#
_symmetry.space_group_name_H-M   'P 1'
#
loop_
_entity.id
_entity.type
_entity.pdbx_description
1 polymer ?
#
loop_
_entity_poly.entity_id
_entity_poly.type
_entity_poly.pdbx_seq_one_letter_code
_entity_poly.pdbx_strand_id
1 'polypeptide(L)'
;MKFSLAFVAALLSASSAVAAPAPEAEVASMMAATPQWTIKALKRVCDKPNTTCTWTFGIDAHKGAVTNCKYVVKGAKASQKNGGPSKCGDYTITSGWSGQFGPGQGFTVLSVANKNRQIIYPGYTDKQVASGKVVKPDQSYAPQALPK
;
A
#
# COMPACT_ATOMS: atom_id res chain seq x y z
N MET A 1 -10.24 -1.16 88.93
CA MET A 1 -9.16 -0.15 88.84
C MET A 1 -8.81 0.03 87.37
N LYS A 2 -8.61 1.29 86.95
CA LYS A 2 -8.24 1.73 85.58
C LYS A 2 -6.74 1.47 85.30
N PHE A 3 -6.39 1.66 84.01
CA PHE A 3 -5.04 1.81 83.41
C PHE A 3 -4.40 0.50 82.93
N SER A 4 -3.83 0.37 81.73
CA SER A 4 -3.39 1.36 80.75
C SER A 4 -3.28 0.75 79.35
N LEU A 5 -3.46 1.61 78.35
CA LEU A 5 -3.14 1.38 76.95
C LEU A 5 -1.65 1.06 76.73
N ALA A 6 -1.37 0.10 75.85
CA ALA A 6 -0.10 0.04 75.13
C ALA A 6 -0.38 -0.45 73.70
N PHE A 7 -0.44 0.52 72.79
CA PHE A 7 -0.31 0.35 71.34
C PHE A 7 1.12 -0.09 71.03
N VAL A 8 1.30 -1.18 70.26
CA VAL A 8 2.51 -1.39 69.46
C VAL A 8 2.09 -1.89 68.08
N ALA A 9 2.24 -1.01 67.11
CA ALA A 9 1.97 -1.25 65.70
C ALA A 9 3.12 -2.07 65.09
N ALA A 10 2.80 -3.23 64.53
CA ALA A 10 3.71 -3.99 63.68
C ALA A 10 3.61 -3.45 62.25
N LEU A 11 4.62 -2.69 61.83
CA LEU A 11 4.80 -2.21 60.46
C LEU A 11 5.12 -3.39 59.54
N LEU A 12 4.20 -3.73 58.62
CA LEU A 12 4.54 -4.53 57.45
C LEU A 12 5.29 -3.65 56.45
N SER A 13 6.61 -3.76 56.40
CA SER A 13 7.39 -3.24 55.28
C SER A 13 7.32 -4.22 54.11
N ALA A 14 6.23 -4.16 53.35
CA ALA A 14 6.20 -4.72 52.01
C ALA A 14 6.98 -3.77 51.08
N SER A 15 8.19 -4.15 50.69
CA SER A 15 8.92 -3.47 49.61
C SER A 15 8.19 -3.71 48.30
N SER A 16 7.25 -2.82 47.95
CA SER A 16 6.78 -2.71 46.58
C SER A 16 7.92 -2.11 45.76
N ALA A 17 8.73 -2.97 45.15
CA ALA A 17 9.58 -2.56 44.05
C ALA A 17 8.66 -2.04 42.94
N VAL A 18 8.56 -0.72 42.83
CA VAL A 18 7.95 -0.09 41.66
C VAL A 18 8.91 -0.38 40.52
N ALA A 19 8.62 -1.40 39.72
CA ALA A 19 9.25 -1.57 38.43
C ALA A 19 8.88 -0.32 37.62
N ALA A 20 9.81 0.63 37.55
CA ALA A 20 9.70 1.74 36.61
C ALA A 20 9.50 1.11 35.22
N PRO A 21 8.54 1.59 34.40
CA PRO A 21 8.48 1.16 33.02
C PRO A 21 9.84 1.43 32.41
N ALA A 22 10.49 0.37 31.93
CA ALA A 22 11.67 0.52 31.09
C ALA A 22 11.29 1.49 29.96
N PRO A 23 12.17 2.43 29.57
CA PRO A 23 11.89 3.28 28.44
C PRO A 23 11.51 2.37 27.28
N GLU A 24 10.28 2.51 26.77
CA GLU A 24 9.88 1.89 25.53
C GLU A 24 10.99 2.23 24.54
N ALA A 25 11.71 1.21 24.07
CA ALA A 25 12.55 1.40 22.92
C ALA A 25 11.63 2.02 21.87
N GLU A 26 11.92 3.26 21.46
CA GLU A 26 11.25 3.87 20.34
C GLU A 26 11.38 2.87 19.19
N VAL A 27 10.30 2.15 18.92
CA VAL A 27 10.12 1.45 17.67
C VAL A 27 10.09 2.59 16.65
N ALA A 28 11.27 2.91 16.13
CA ALA A 28 11.40 3.84 15.02
C ALA A 28 10.40 3.38 13.98
N SER A 29 9.32 4.14 13.81
CA SER A 29 8.37 3.90 12.77
C SER A 29 9.15 3.98 11.46
N MET A 30 9.49 2.82 10.88
CA MET A 30 10.12 2.73 9.56
C MET A 30 9.22 3.29 8.45
N MET A 31 7.99 3.65 8.79
CA MET A 31 7.10 4.46 7.98
C MET A 31 7.44 5.93 8.19
N ALA A 32 8.48 6.42 7.51
CA ALA A 32 8.55 7.85 7.24
C ALA A 32 7.20 8.24 6.59
N ALA A 33 6.57 9.32 7.05
CA ALA A 33 5.35 9.86 6.46
C ALA A 33 5.67 10.45 5.08
N THR A 34 6.02 9.61 4.12
CA THR A 34 6.10 10.01 2.72
C THR A 34 4.68 10.26 2.25
N PRO A 35 4.42 11.37 1.52
CA PRO A 35 3.11 11.60 0.94
C PRO A 35 2.75 10.38 0.09
N GLN A 36 1.67 9.69 0.48
CA GLN A 36 1.18 8.55 -0.27
C GLN A 36 0.85 8.99 -1.68
N TRP A 37 1.02 8.12 -2.65
CA TRP A 37 0.53 8.35 -4.01
C TRP A 37 -0.82 7.69 -4.15
N THR A 38 -1.81 8.44 -4.61
CA THR A 38 -3.15 7.92 -4.87
C THR A 38 -3.30 7.60 -6.35
N ILE A 39 -3.72 6.38 -6.65
CA ILE A 39 -4.16 5.98 -7.98
C ILE A 39 -5.64 6.27 -8.10
N LYS A 40 -5.99 7.22 -8.97
CA LYS A 40 -7.33 7.77 -9.11
C LYS A 40 -8.08 7.18 -10.29
N ALA A 41 -9.37 6.91 -10.09
CA ALA A 41 -10.32 6.54 -11.13
C ALA A 41 -9.82 5.41 -12.06
N LEU A 42 -9.12 4.41 -11.48
CA LEU A 42 -8.52 3.35 -12.28
C LEU A 42 -9.58 2.47 -12.93
N LYS A 43 -9.42 2.19 -14.22
CA LYS A 43 -10.21 1.21 -14.96
C LYS A 43 -9.35 0.43 -15.95
N ARG A 44 -9.77 -0.79 -16.27
CA ARG A 44 -9.22 -1.61 -17.36
C ARG A 44 -10.31 -1.99 -18.34
N VAL A 45 -10.08 -1.72 -19.62
CA VAL A 45 -10.97 -2.13 -20.72
C VAL A 45 -10.16 -3.00 -21.67
N CYS A 46 -10.61 -4.23 -21.87
CA CYS A 46 -10.05 -5.13 -22.87
C CYS A 46 -10.97 -5.20 -24.09
N ASP A 47 -10.38 -5.37 -25.26
CA ASP A 47 -11.13 -5.68 -26.47
C ASP A 47 -11.75 -7.09 -26.40
N LYS A 48 -12.78 -7.33 -27.22
CA LYS A 48 -13.47 -8.64 -27.26
C LYS A 48 -12.52 -9.81 -27.51
N PRO A 49 -11.50 -9.71 -28.39
CA PRO A 49 -10.53 -10.78 -28.59
C PRO A 49 -9.56 -10.98 -27.42
N ASN A 50 -9.55 -10.09 -26.42
CA ASN A 50 -8.56 -10.07 -25.34
C ASN A 50 -7.12 -10.04 -25.88
N THR A 51 -6.90 -9.24 -26.91
CA THR A 51 -5.58 -8.99 -27.52
C THR A 51 -5.03 -7.62 -27.14
N THR A 52 -5.88 -6.72 -26.64
CA THR A 52 -5.50 -5.40 -26.15
C THR A 52 -6.28 -5.06 -24.89
N CYS A 53 -5.57 -4.72 -23.81
CA CYS A 53 -6.16 -4.15 -22.60
C CYS A 53 -5.61 -2.75 -22.33
N THR A 54 -6.50 -1.77 -22.27
CA THR A 54 -6.18 -0.39 -21.94
C THR A 54 -6.53 -0.11 -20.48
N TRP A 55 -5.53 0.32 -19.73
CA TRP A 55 -5.66 0.84 -18.38
C TRP A 55 -5.68 2.36 -18.43
N THR A 56 -6.59 2.97 -17.68
CA THR A 56 -6.69 4.43 -17.54
C THR A 56 -6.79 4.77 -16.07
N PHE A 57 -5.95 5.68 -15.60
CA PHE A 57 -5.90 6.10 -14.20
C PHE A 57 -5.16 7.44 -14.05
N GLY A 58 -5.39 8.14 -12.96
CA GLY A 58 -4.60 9.30 -12.55
C GLY A 58 -3.58 8.91 -11.48
N ILE A 59 -2.39 9.51 -11.52
CA ILE A 59 -1.39 9.43 -10.45
C ILE A 59 -1.39 10.76 -9.72
N ASP A 60 -1.82 10.74 -8.46
CA ASP A 60 -1.82 11.90 -7.57
C ASP A 60 -0.75 11.73 -6.49
N ALA A 61 0.38 12.41 -6.67
CA ALA A 61 1.48 12.39 -5.71
C ALA A 61 1.35 13.48 -4.61
N HIS A 62 0.22 14.21 -4.58
CA HIS A 62 -0.05 15.31 -3.63
C HIS A 62 1.02 16.41 -3.60
N LYS A 63 1.76 16.56 -4.70
CA LYS A 63 2.84 17.56 -4.89
C LYS A 63 2.65 18.42 -6.14
N GLY A 64 1.49 18.32 -6.79
CA GLY A 64 1.19 18.99 -8.05
C GLY A 64 -0.05 18.44 -8.72
N ALA A 65 -0.19 18.70 -10.02
CA ALA A 65 -1.32 18.21 -10.81
C ALA A 65 -1.33 16.68 -10.94
N VAL A 66 -2.53 16.10 -10.97
CA VAL A 66 -2.74 14.67 -11.22
C VAL A 66 -2.23 14.34 -12.64
N THR A 67 -1.35 13.34 -12.73
CA THR A 67 -0.84 12.86 -14.01
C THR A 67 -1.78 11.77 -14.55
N ASN A 68 -2.54 12.09 -15.60
CA ASN A 68 -3.44 11.13 -16.23
C ASN A 68 -2.70 10.19 -17.17
N CYS A 69 -2.85 8.89 -16.96
CA CYS A 69 -2.13 7.85 -17.68
C CYS A 69 -3.05 6.96 -18.50
N LYS A 70 -2.59 6.63 -19.70
CA LYS A 70 -3.12 5.56 -20.54
C LYS A 70 -2.02 4.53 -20.75
N TYR A 71 -2.21 3.34 -20.19
CA TYR A 71 -1.27 2.24 -20.24
C TYR A 71 -1.89 1.08 -21.02
N VAL A 72 -1.22 0.61 -22.08
CA VAL A 72 -1.78 -0.40 -22.99
C VAL A 72 -0.93 -1.67 -22.96
N VAL A 73 -1.59 -2.80 -22.70
CA VAL A 73 -1.00 -4.15 -22.77
C VAL A 73 -1.55 -4.84 -24.01
N LYS A 74 -0.68 -5.46 -24.81
CA LYS A 74 -1.04 -6.17 -26.05
C LYS A 74 -0.53 -7.61 -26.07
N GLY A 75 -1.25 -8.47 -26.77
CA GLY A 75 -0.90 -9.87 -27.03
C GLY A 75 -2.03 -10.84 -26.67
N ALA A 76 -1.88 -12.12 -27.04
CA ALA A 76 -2.85 -13.14 -26.67
C ALA A 76 -3.08 -13.18 -25.15
N LYS A 77 -4.35 -13.18 -24.74
CA LYS A 77 -4.78 -13.07 -23.34
C LYS A 77 -4.21 -11.82 -22.65
N ALA A 78 -4.33 -10.65 -23.26
CA ALA A 78 -3.76 -9.39 -22.77
C ALA A 78 -4.15 -9.03 -21.32
N SER A 79 -5.33 -9.46 -20.86
CA SER A 79 -5.77 -9.28 -19.45
C SER A 79 -4.93 -10.04 -18.43
N GLN A 80 -4.19 -11.07 -18.86
CA GLN A 80 -3.39 -11.96 -18.02
C GLN A 80 -1.90 -11.87 -18.38
N LYS A 81 -1.48 -10.77 -19.02
CA LYS A 81 -0.13 -10.61 -19.55
C LYS A 81 0.62 -9.52 -18.81
N ASN A 82 1.92 -9.71 -18.70
CA ASN A 82 2.85 -8.66 -18.29
C ASN A 82 2.93 -7.59 -19.38
N GLY A 83 3.17 -6.34 -19.00
CA GLY A 83 3.30 -5.26 -19.97
C GLY A 83 4.33 -4.21 -19.60
N GLY A 84 4.48 -3.26 -20.49
CA GLY A 84 5.44 -2.17 -20.37
C GLY A 84 6.86 -2.58 -20.76
N PRO A 85 7.85 -1.70 -20.53
CA PRO A 85 7.70 -0.37 -19.93
C PRO A 85 6.94 0.61 -20.82
N SER A 86 6.18 1.52 -20.20
CA SER A 86 5.48 2.61 -20.87
C SER A 86 5.66 3.90 -20.07
N LYS A 87 5.74 5.04 -20.77
CA LYS A 87 5.93 6.36 -20.14
C LYS A 87 4.58 7.05 -19.95
N CYS A 88 4.44 7.74 -18.83
CA CYS A 88 3.32 8.61 -18.53
C CYS A 88 3.81 9.82 -17.72
N GLY A 89 4.04 10.96 -18.39
CA GLY A 89 4.73 12.09 -17.77
C GLY A 89 6.08 11.66 -17.18
N ASP A 90 6.31 12.01 -15.92
CA ASP A 90 7.53 11.65 -15.16
C ASP A 90 7.57 10.19 -14.68
N TYR A 91 6.52 9.41 -14.95
CA TYR A 91 6.39 8.03 -14.47
C TYR A 91 6.68 7.00 -15.56
N THR A 92 7.26 5.88 -15.14
CA THR A 92 7.41 4.65 -15.93
C THR A 92 6.53 3.57 -15.33
N ILE A 93 5.70 2.96 -16.17
CA ILE A 93 4.71 1.96 -15.79
C ILE A 93 5.08 0.62 -16.42
N THR A 94 5.22 -0.41 -15.59
CA THR A 94 5.20 -1.82 -16.01
C THR A 94 4.07 -2.54 -15.28
N SER A 95 3.76 -3.76 -15.70
CA SER A 95 2.79 -4.59 -14.98
C SER A 95 3.17 -6.06 -15.02
N GLY A 96 2.83 -6.76 -13.94
CA GLY A 96 2.92 -8.21 -13.82
C GLY A 96 1.56 -8.80 -13.48
N TRP A 97 1.14 -9.85 -14.18
CA TRP A 97 -0.06 -10.62 -13.81
C TRP A 97 0.34 -11.93 -13.11
N SER A 98 -0.43 -12.31 -12.10
CA SER A 98 -0.29 -13.61 -11.42
C SER A 98 -1.65 -14.27 -11.25
N GLY A 99 -1.69 -15.56 -11.57
CA GLY A 99 -2.81 -16.47 -11.31
C GLY A 99 -2.52 -17.48 -10.19
N GLN A 100 -1.50 -17.23 -9.36
CA GLN A 100 -0.98 -18.20 -8.39
C GLN A 100 -2.02 -18.71 -7.38
N PHE A 101 -3.09 -17.95 -7.15
CA PHE A 101 -4.16 -18.29 -6.19
C PHE A 101 -5.32 -19.08 -6.82
N GLY A 102 -5.14 -19.57 -8.05
CA GLY A 102 -6.09 -20.43 -8.74
C GLY A 102 -7.07 -19.70 -9.67
N PRO A 103 -7.97 -20.47 -10.33
CA PRO A 103 -8.88 -19.94 -11.34
C PRO A 103 -9.76 -18.80 -10.80
N GLY A 104 -9.84 -17.69 -11.53
CA GLY A 104 -10.66 -16.54 -11.17
C GLY A 104 -10.12 -15.70 -10.00
N GLN A 105 -8.92 -16.01 -9.48
CA GLN A 105 -8.22 -15.24 -8.45
C GLN A 105 -6.97 -14.53 -9.01
N GLY A 106 -6.98 -14.27 -10.32
CA GLY A 106 -5.93 -13.52 -11.00
C GLY A 106 -5.89 -12.07 -10.55
N PHE A 107 -4.69 -11.49 -10.55
CA PHE A 107 -4.47 -10.09 -10.24
C PHE A 107 -3.30 -9.52 -11.04
N THR A 108 -3.34 -8.22 -11.27
CA THR A 108 -2.25 -7.46 -11.88
C THR A 108 -1.67 -6.50 -10.85
N VAL A 109 -0.35 -6.49 -10.74
CA VAL A 109 0.41 -5.46 -10.02
C VAL A 109 1.00 -4.51 -11.04
N LEU A 110 0.72 -3.22 -10.89
CA LEU A 110 1.41 -2.16 -11.62
C LEU A 110 2.68 -1.80 -10.84
N SER A 111 3.79 -1.60 -11.54
CA SER A 111 4.95 -0.92 -10.98
C SER A 111 4.97 0.49 -11.53
N VAL A 112 4.79 1.50 -10.67
CA VAL A 112 4.78 2.91 -11.08
C VAL A 112 5.99 3.59 -10.46
N ALA A 113 7.03 3.78 -11.27
CA ALA A 113 8.29 4.39 -10.84
C ALA A 113 8.41 5.81 -11.37
N ASN A 114 8.98 6.74 -10.60
CA ASN A 114 9.28 8.10 -11.06
C ASN A 114 10.80 8.31 -11.28
N LYS A 115 11.15 9.47 -11.86
CA LYS A 115 12.55 9.88 -12.07
C LYS A 115 13.36 10.06 -10.78
N ASN A 116 12.69 10.28 -9.64
CA ASN A 116 13.32 10.41 -8.32
C ASN A 116 13.63 9.06 -7.67
N ARG A 117 13.60 7.96 -8.45
CA ARG A 117 13.84 6.59 -7.99
C ARG A 117 12.86 6.15 -6.90
N GLN A 118 11.62 6.65 -6.95
CA GLN A 118 10.55 6.20 -6.08
C GLN A 118 9.59 5.28 -6.84
N ILE A 119 9.03 4.28 -6.16
CA ILE A 119 8.11 3.31 -6.75
C ILE A 119 6.94 2.98 -5.82
N ILE A 120 5.77 2.74 -6.41
CA ILE A 120 4.63 2.10 -5.75
C ILE A 120 4.22 0.85 -6.53
N TYR A 121 3.56 -0.09 -5.83
CA TYR A 121 3.08 -1.35 -6.40
C TYR A 121 1.56 -1.54 -6.29
N PRO A 122 0.72 -0.77 -7.04
CA PRO A 122 -0.72 -0.94 -7.00
C PRO A 122 -1.20 -2.31 -7.49
N GLY A 123 -1.95 -3.03 -6.67
CA GLY A 123 -2.48 -4.35 -6.98
C GLY A 123 -3.99 -4.32 -7.23
N TYR A 124 -4.41 -4.92 -8.35
CA TYR A 124 -5.82 -5.03 -8.72
C TYR A 124 -6.17 -6.44 -9.15
N THR A 125 -7.19 -7.02 -8.52
CA THR A 125 -7.77 -8.31 -8.93
C THR A 125 -8.50 -8.18 -10.27
N ASP A 126 -8.54 -9.27 -11.04
CA ASP A 126 -9.29 -9.31 -12.29
C ASP A 126 -10.78 -9.00 -12.09
N LYS A 127 -11.33 -9.31 -10.90
CA LYS A 127 -12.70 -8.98 -10.50
C LYS A 127 -12.90 -7.47 -10.32
N GLN A 128 -11.97 -6.78 -9.67
CA GLN A 128 -12.05 -5.33 -9.43
C GLN A 128 -12.07 -4.54 -10.74
N VAL A 129 -11.30 -4.98 -11.73
CA VAL A 129 -11.12 -4.26 -13.00
C VAL A 129 -11.92 -4.86 -14.15
N ALA A 130 -12.81 -5.80 -13.86
CA ALA A 130 -13.68 -6.40 -14.86
C ALA A 130 -14.64 -5.37 -15.46
N SER A 131 -15.00 -5.60 -16.73
CA SER A 131 -16.07 -4.85 -17.42
C SER A 131 -15.85 -3.34 -17.51
N GLY A 132 -14.61 -2.84 -17.44
CA GLY A 132 -14.35 -1.40 -17.59
C GLY A 132 -14.80 -0.54 -16.41
N LYS A 133 -15.18 -1.15 -15.28
CA LYS A 133 -15.62 -0.43 -14.09
C LYS A 133 -14.45 0.38 -13.51
N VAL A 134 -14.77 1.57 -13.04
CA VAL A 134 -13.84 2.36 -12.23
C VAL A 134 -13.75 1.72 -10.85
N VAL A 135 -12.54 1.33 -10.46
CA VAL A 135 -12.24 0.80 -9.12
C VAL A 135 -12.57 1.86 -8.09
N LYS A 136 -13.32 1.46 -7.06
CA LYS A 136 -13.61 2.31 -5.89
C LYS A 136 -13.38 1.52 -4.60
N PRO A 137 -12.88 2.18 -3.53
CA PRO A 137 -12.35 3.55 -3.54
C PRO A 137 -11.05 3.65 -4.35
N ASP A 138 -10.63 4.89 -4.63
CA ASP A 138 -9.25 5.14 -5.08
C ASP A 138 -8.28 4.58 -4.05
N GLN A 139 -7.13 4.08 -4.50
CA GLN A 139 -6.17 3.39 -3.64
C GLN A 139 -4.90 4.21 -3.47
N SER A 140 -4.41 4.31 -2.23
CA SER A 140 -3.21 5.06 -1.88
C SER A 140 -2.09 4.13 -1.43
N TYR A 141 -0.87 4.47 -1.82
CA TYR A 141 0.32 3.64 -1.64
C TYR A 141 1.49 4.50 -1.16
N ALA A 142 2.21 4.03 -0.14
CA ALA A 142 3.43 4.71 0.28
C ALA A 142 4.55 4.43 -0.75
N PRO A 143 5.16 5.47 -1.36
CA PRO A 143 6.27 5.28 -2.28
C PRO A 143 7.53 4.79 -1.54
N GLN A 144 8.19 3.79 -2.13
CA GLN A 144 9.46 3.24 -1.67
C GLN A 144 10.61 3.76 -2.53
N ALA A 145 11.81 3.87 -1.97
CA ALA A 145 13.01 4.19 -2.75
C ALA A 145 13.56 2.93 -3.44
N LEU A 146 13.95 3.06 -4.70
CA LEU A 146 14.68 2.03 -5.44
C LEU A 146 16.15 2.01 -5.02
N PRO A 147 16.80 0.82 -4.94
CA PRO A 147 18.22 0.69 -4.61
C PRO A 147 19.10 1.55 -5.52
N LYS A 148 20.25 2.01 -5.01
CA LYS A 148 21.18 2.90 -5.72
C LYS A 148 21.95 2.24 -6.84
#